data_AF-A0A938YC98-F1
#
_entry.id   AF-A0A938YC98-F1
#
_cell.length_a   1.000
_cell.length_b   1.000
_cell.length_c   1.000
_cell.angle_alpha   90.00
_cell.angle_beta   90.00
_cell.angle_gamma   90.00
#
_symmetry.space_group_name_H-M   'P 1'
#
loop_
_entity.id
_entity.type
_entity.pdbx_description
1 polymer ?
#
loop_
_entity_poly.entity_id
_entity_poly.type
_entity_poly.pdbx_seq_one_letter_code
_entity_poly.pdbx_strand_id
1 'polypeptide(L)'
;MAGELERQQPTGGEEGAGTHASGSTMEVASGHNAVVSYNPDAPSEEWGWHGSWEKMAPRGSTLILLLGVVALLVMTFLGNHVSHTEDWWLIAIAIAMSVWIIRRARAAKQDRARRP
;
A
#
# COMPACT_ATOMS: atom_id res chain seq x y z
N MET A 1 -73.06 -53.48 6.28
CA MET A 1 -73.60 -53.39 4.90
C MET A 1 -72.80 -52.32 4.18
N ALA A 2 -72.26 -52.66 3.01
CA ALA A 2 -71.78 -51.82 1.91
C ALA A 2 -70.91 -50.59 2.30
N GLY A 3 -69.63 -50.50 1.93
CA GLY A 3 -69.14 -50.64 0.56
C GLY A 3 -69.47 -49.36 -0.20
N GLU A 4 -68.50 -48.46 -0.38
CA GLU A 4 -68.42 -47.50 -1.49
C GLU A 4 -67.04 -46.76 -1.37
N LEU A 5 -66.02 -47.22 -2.11
CA LEU A 5 -65.43 -46.55 -3.29
C LEU A 5 -64.74 -45.21 -2.98
N GLU A 6 -63.41 -45.18 -2.98
CA GLU A 6 -62.61 -44.87 -4.17
C GLU A 6 -62.49 -43.36 -4.43
N ARG A 7 -61.36 -42.79 -4.03
CA ARG A 7 -60.55 -41.96 -4.93
C ARG A 7 -59.08 -42.13 -4.62
N GLN A 8 -58.50 -43.13 -5.27
CA GLN A 8 -57.14 -43.00 -5.77
C GLN A 8 -57.09 -41.80 -6.73
N GLN A 9 -56.02 -41.01 -6.68
CA GLN A 9 -55.14 -40.88 -7.84
C GLN A 9 -53.77 -40.33 -7.42
N PRO A 10 -52.73 -40.64 -8.22
CA PRO A 10 -51.40 -40.93 -7.71
C PRO A 10 -50.34 -39.96 -8.26
N THR A 11 -49.08 -40.30 -7.97
CA THR A 11 -47.84 -39.94 -8.68
C THR A 11 -47.12 -38.68 -8.22
N GLY A 12 -45.87 -38.90 -7.78
CA GLY A 12 -44.83 -37.87 -7.83
C GLY A 12 -43.82 -37.93 -6.69
N GLY A 13 -42.73 -38.68 -6.88
CA GLY A 13 -41.42 -38.47 -6.24
C GLY A 13 -41.26 -39.12 -4.87
N GLU A 14 -40.68 -40.31 -4.77
CA GLU A 14 -39.22 -40.56 -4.76
C GLU A 14 -38.55 -39.97 -3.51
N GLU A 15 -38.24 -40.85 -2.55
CA GLU A 15 -36.86 -41.27 -2.23
C GLU A 15 -36.30 -40.40 -1.08
N GLY A 16 -35.96 -40.97 0.07
CA GLY A 16 -35.09 -42.12 0.20
C GLY A 16 -33.70 -41.63 0.56
N ALA A 17 -33.44 -41.57 1.87
CA ALA A 17 -32.15 -41.56 2.56
C ALA A 17 -30.88 -41.41 1.68
N GLY A 18 -30.31 -40.20 1.69
CA GLY A 18 -28.93 -39.94 1.30
C GLY A 18 -28.18 -39.27 2.45
N THR A 19 -27.47 -40.07 3.25
CA THR A 19 -26.46 -39.61 4.21
C THR A 19 -25.35 -38.87 3.48
N HIS A 20 -25.27 -37.56 3.66
CA HIS A 20 -24.05 -36.78 3.40
C HIS A 20 -23.56 -36.17 4.71
N ALA A 21 -22.84 -36.99 5.47
CA ALA A 21 -21.83 -36.51 6.39
C ALA A 21 -20.70 -35.88 5.57
N SER A 22 -20.54 -34.56 5.67
CA SER A 22 -19.26 -33.84 5.76
C SER A 22 -19.57 -32.36 5.70
N GLY A 23 -20.22 -31.86 6.76
CA GLY A 23 -20.23 -30.43 7.05
C GLY A 23 -18.82 -30.04 7.44
N SER A 24 -18.04 -29.59 6.44
CA SER A 24 -16.77 -28.93 6.64
C SER A 24 -16.93 -27.90 7.76
N THR A 25 -16.31 -28.18 8.91
CA THR A 25 -16.06 -27.18 9.94
C THR A 25 -15.08 -26.17 9.36
N MET A 26 -15.60 -25.25 8.56
CA MET A 26 -14.96 -23.97 8.33
C MET A 26 -15.10 -23.22 9.65
N GLU A 27 -14.17 -23.51 10.55
CA GLU A 27 -13.75 -22.56 11.55
C GLU A 27 -13.34 -21.30 10.77
N VAL A 28 -14.28 -20.36 10.66
CA VAL A 28 -14.02 -19.01 10.18
C VAL A 28 -12.94 -18.48 11.10
N ALA A 29 -11.70 -18.49 10.58
CA ALA A 29 -10.54 -18.01 11.27
C ALA A 29 -10.86 -16.63 11.87
N SER A 30 -10.63 -16.55 13.17
CA SER A 30 -10.85 -15.40 14.04
C SER A 30 -10.61 -14.06 13.36
N GLY A 31 -11.53 -13.13 13.63
CA GLY A 31 -11.72 -11.84 12.98
C GLY A 31 -10.45 -11.03 12.67
N HIS A 32 -10.36 -10.61 11.41
CA HIS A 32 -9.49 -9.54 10.96
C HIS A 32 -10.14 -8.17 11.24
N ASN A 33 -10.64 -7.95 12.45
CA ASN A 33 -11.11 -6.63 12.87
C ASN A 33 -9.92 -5.90 13.48
N ALA A 34 -8.85 -5.72 12.70
CA ALA A 34 -7.82 -4.77 13.08
C ALA A 34 -8.52 -3.42 13.20
N VAL A 35 -8.61 -2.89 14.41
CA VAL A 35 -9.15 -1.54 14.65
C VAL A 35 -8.38 -0.59 13.75
N VAL A 36 -8.99 -0.17 12.64
CA VAL A 36 -8.38 0.78 11.71
C VAL A 36 -8.30 2.10 12.48
N SER A 37 -7.11 2.41 12.96
CA SER A 37 -6.81 3.68 13.60
C SER A 37 -7.00 4.78 12.56
N TYR A 38 -8.09 5.54 12.66
CA TYR A 38 -8.33 6.70 11.80
C TYR A 38 -7.24 7.75 12.04
N ASN A 39 -6.47 8.07 11.00
CA ASN A 39 -5.53 9.17 11.00
C ASN A 39 -6.23 10.44 10.45
N PRO A 40 -6.51 11.46 11.28
CA PRO A 40 -7.16 12.68 10.82
C PRO A 40 -6.30 13.50 9.84
N ASP A 41 -4.98 13.33 9.88
CA ASP A 41 -4.04 14.03 8.98
C ASP A 41 -3.96 13.36 7.59
N ALA A 42 -4.38 12.11 7.49
CA ALA A 42 -4.41 11.34 6.25
C ALA A 42 -5.61 10.38 6.26
N PRO A 43 -6.85 10.89 6.01
CA PRO A 43 -8.06 10.06 5.97
C PRO A 43 -8.00 8.99 4.87
N SER A 44 -7.08 9.20 3.93
CA SER A 44 -6.77 8.33 2.80
C SER A 44 -5.77 7.19 3.16
N GLU A 45 -5.49 6.95 4.44
CA GLU A 45 -4.71 5.77 4.83
C GLU A 45 -5.52 4.46 4.76
N GLU A 46 -6.85 4.55 4.83
CA GLU A 46 -7.76 3.40 4.89
C GLU A 46 -7.83 2.55 3.59
N TRP A 47 -7.47 3.12 2.43
CA TRP A 47 -7.45 2.42 1.12
C TRP A 47 -6.08 1.79 0.80
N GLY A 48 -5.16 1.78 1.77
CA GLY A 48 -4.01 0.88 1.77
C GLY A 48 -2.77 1.33 0.97
N TRP A 49 -2.87 2.33 0.10
CA TRP A 49 -1.69 2.82 -0.64
C TRP A 49 -0.81 3.83 0.14
N HIS A 50 -1.34 4.55 1.14
CA HIS A 50 -0.58 5.55 1.92
C HIS A 50 0.25 4.94 3.06
N GLY A 51 -0.32 4.02 3.85
CA GLY A 51 0.30 3.53 5.10
C GLY A 51 1.55 2.65 4.92
N SER A 52 1.76 2.08 3.72
CA SER A 52 2.99 1.33 3.40
C SER A 52 4.19 2.24 3.18
N TRP A 53 3.96 3.47 2.71
CA TRP A 53 5.03 4.39 2.34
C TRP A 53 5.73 4.96 3.58
N GLU A 54 5.07 5.14 4.72
CA GLU A 54 5.64 5.80 5.90
C GLU A 54 6.97 5.18 6.42
N LYS A 55 7.10 3.85 6.35
CA LYS A 55 8.32 3.14 6.79
C LYS A 55 9.45 3.24 5.77
N MET A 56 9.10 3.33 4.47
CA MET A 56 10.06 3.41 3.36
C MET A 56 10.40 4.86 2.98
N ALA A 57 9.47 5.80 3.15
CA ALA A 57 9.53 7.19 2.72
C ALA A 57 10.77 7.92 3.22
N PRO A 58 11.22 7.78 4.48
CA PRO A 58 12.35 8.55 4.97
C PRO A 58 13.65 8.17 4.24
N ARG A 59 13.82 6.89 3.93
CA ARG A 59 15.01 6.36 3.24
C ARG A 59 14.87 6.51 1.72
N GLY A 60 13.70 6.17 1.17
CA GLY A 60 13.40 6.24 -0.26
C GLY A 60 13.43 7.68 -0.79
N SER A 61 12.82 8.64 -0.09
CA SER A 61 12.82 10.05 -0.54
C SER A 61 14.23 10.65 -0.59
N THR A 62 15.10 10.31 0.37
CA THR A 62 16.49 10.76 0.37
C THR A 62 17.25 10.18 -0.83
N LEU A 63 17.05 8.89 -1.13
CA LEU A 63 17.71 8.22 -2.24
C LEU A 63 17.28 8.80 -3.60
N ILE A 64 15.98 9.05 -3.78
CA ILE A 64 15.42 9.67 -5.00
C ILE A 64 15.95 11.09 -5.17
N LEU A 65 16.03 11.87 -4.08
CA LEU A 65 16.58 13.22 -4.12
C LEU A 65 18.07 13.22 -4.48
N LEU A 66 18.86 12.28 -3.93
CA LEU A 66 20.27 12.11 -4.30
C LEU A 66 20.42 11.70 -5.77
N LEU A 67 19.55 10.80 -6.26
CA LEU A 67 19.52 10.42 -7.66
C LEU A 67 19.24 11.63 -8.56
N GLY A 68 18.30 12.51 -8.15
CA GLY A 68 18.02 13.76 -8.85
C GLY A 68 19.24 14.69 -8.91
N VAL A 69 19.98 14.85 -7.81
CA VAL A 69 21.24 15.62 -7.79
C VAL A 69 22.27 15.02 -8.75
N VAL A 70 22.45 13.70 -8.72
CA VAL A 70 23.38 13.00 -9.62
C VAL A 70 22.97 13.20 -11.08
N ALA A 71 21.68 13.10 -11.40
CA ALA A 71 21.18 13.32 -12.76
C ALA A 71 21.46 14.74 -13.27
N LEU A 72 21.27 15.76 -12.44
CA LEU A 72 21.58 17.16 -12.79
C LEU A 72 23.07 17.36 -13.07
N LEU A 73 23.93 16.76 -12.24
CA LEU A 73 25.38 16.83 -12.44
C LEU A 73 25.79 16.08 -13.72
N VAL A 74 25.22 14.91 -13.97
CA VAL A 74 25.44 14.17 -15.22
C VAL A 74 25.03 15.00 -16.44
N MET A 75 23.86 15.65 -16.42
CA MET A 75 23.45 16.54 -17.52
C MET A 75 24.41 17.71 -17.71
N THR A 76 24.99 18.23 -16.63
CA THR A 76 25.98 19.32 -16.71
C THR A 76 27.27 18.85 -17.41
N PHE A 77 27.79 17.68 -17.05
CA PHE A 77 29.12 17.23 -17.52
C PHE A 77 29.09 16.41 -18.82
N LEU A 78 27.97 15.79 -19.17
CA LEU A 78 27.83 14.95 -20.38
C LEU A 78 27.03 15.63 -21.51
N GLY A 79 26.52 16.84 -21.30
CA GLY A 79 25.79 17.59 -22.33
C GLY A 79 26.74 18.28 -23.31
N ASN A 80 26.36 18.33 -24.59
CA ASN A 80 27.03 19.17 -25.60
C ASN A 80 26.57 20.63 -25.46
N HIS A 81 26.82 21.21 -24.29
CA HIS A 81 26.41 22.57 -23.96
C HIS A 81 27.33 23.58 -24.64
N VAL A 82 26.79 24.35 -25.59
CA VAL A 82 27.55 25.41 -26.29
C VAL A 82 27.66 26.67 -25.42
N SER A 83 26.71 26.87 -24.51
CA SER A 83 26.64 28.02 -23.62
C SER A 83 26.67 27.57 -22.16
N HIS A 84 27.57 28.18 -21.37
CA HIS A 84 27.73 27.87 -19.95
C HIS A 84 26.56 28.31 -19.07
N THR A 85 25.62 29.11 -19.60
CA THR A 85 24.47 29.58 -18.81
C THR A 85 23.66 28.40 -18.26
N GLU A 86 23.45 27.34 -19.04
CA GLU A 86 22.74 26.14 -18.60
C GLU A 86 23.50 25.41 -17.49
N ASP A 87 24.82 25.27 -17.62
CA ASP A 87 25.68 24.65 -16.61
C ASP A 87 25.55 25.36 -15.25
N TRP A 88 25.57 26.70 -15.25
CA TRP A 88 25.42 27.49 -14.02
C TRP A 88 24.09 27.24 -13.33
N TRP A 89 22.99 27.14 -14.09
CA TRP A 89 21.67 26.85 -13.53
C TRP A 89 21.56 25.42 -12.99
N LEU A 90 22.05 24.43 -13.73
CA LEU A 90 22.06 23.03 -13.29
C LEU A 90 22.88 22.86 -12.02
N ILE A 91 24.07 23.46 -11.95
CA ILE A 91 24.93 23.46 -10.76
C ILE A 91 24.25 24.16 -9.59
N ALA A 92 23.63 25.34 -9.80
CA ALA A 92 22.95 26.07 -8.74
C ALA A 92 21.80 25.25 -8.12
N ILE A 93 20.99 24.59 -8.96
CA ILE A 93 19.89 23.73 -8.50
C ILE A 93 20.44 22.50 -7.76
N ALA A 94 21.48 21.86 -8.31
CA ALA A 94 22.13 20.71 -7.68
C ALA A 94 22.70 21.06 -6.29
N ILE A 95 23.33 22.23 -6.14
CA ILE A 95 23.83 22.73 -4.86
C ILE A 95 22.68 22.98 -3.88
N ALA A 96 21.63 23.67 -4.32
CA ALA A 96 20.47 23.97 -3.48
C ALA A 96 19.82 22.68 -2.94
N MET A 97 19.61 21.68 -3.81
CA MET A 97 19.09 20.37 -3.42
C MET A 97 20.02 19.64 -2.44
N SER A 98 21.32 19.63 -2.72
CA SER A 98 22.32 18.99 -1.85
C SER A 98 22.34 19.59 -0.45
N VAL A 99 22.33 20.93 -0.36
CA VAL A 99 22.27 21.66 0.93
C VAL A 99 21.00 21.29 1.70
N TRP A 100 19.85 21.23 1.01
CA TRP A 100 18.59 20.85 1.64
C TRP A 100 18.62 19.42 2.20
N ILE A 101 19.12 18.45 1.42
CA ILE A 101 19.26 17.05 1.86
C ILE A 101 20.15 16.96 3.10
N ILE A 102 21.30 17.64 3.08
CA ILE A 102 22.24 17.66 4.21
C ILE A 102 21.57 18.25 5.45
N ARG A 103 20.83 19.35 5.31
CA ARG A 103 20.13 20.01 6.44
C ARG A 103 19.08 19.09 7.04
N ARG A 104 18.30 18.40 6.20
CA ARG A 104 17.31 17.40 6.64
C ARG A 104 17.96 16.21 7.34
N ALA A 105 19.06 15.69 6.79
CA ALA A 105 19.79 14.58 7.38
C ALA A 105 20.40 14.94 8.74
N ARG A 106 20.90 16.18 8.89
CA ARG A 106 21.40 16.70 10.18
C ARG A 106 20.29 16.83 11.20
N ALA A 107 19.13 17.38 10.83
CA ALA A 107 17.97 17.48 11.72
C ALA A 107 17.53 16.09 12.22
N ALA A 108 17.39 15.12 11.32
CA ALA A 108 17.04 13.74 11.68
C ALA A 108 18.06 13.07 12.61
N LYS A 109 19.36 13.40 12.50
CA LYS A 109 20.40 12.93 13.43
C LYS A 109 20.28 13.59 14.80
N GLN A 110 20.02 14.90 14.84
CA GLN A 110 19.85 15.65 16.09
C GLN A 110 18.64 15.14 16.88
N ASP A 111 17.53 14.85 16.19
CA ASP A 111 16.33 14.28 16.82
C ASP A 111 16.58 12.92 17.46
N ARG A 112 17.46 12.11 16.86
CA ARG A 112 17.89 10.82 17.44
C ARG A 112 18.79 11.00 18.65
N ALA A 113 19.72 11.96 18.59
CA ALA A 113 20.65 12.25 19.69
C ALA A 113 19.95 12.87 20.92
N ARG A 114 18.77 13.48 20.74
CA ARG A 114 17.98 14.09 21.81
C ARG A 114 17.02 13.14 22.53
N ARG A 115 16.86 11.90 22.05
CA ARG A 115 16.04 10.88 22.72
C ARG A 115 16.92 10.15 23.76
N PRO A 116 16.59 10.22 25.06
CA PRO A 116 17.32 9.50 26.12
C PRO A 116 17.16 7.99 26.02
#